data_AF-A0A8H9INT3-F1
#
_entry.id   AF-A0A8H9INT3-F1
#
_cell.length_a   1.000
_cell.length_b   1.000
_cell.length_c   1.000
_cell.angle_alpha   90.00
_cell.angle_beta   90.00
_cell.angle_gamma   90.00
#
_symmetry.space_group_name_H-M   'P 1'
#
loop_
_entity.id
_entity.type
_entity.pdbx_description
1 polymer ?
#
loop_
_entity_poly.entity_id
_entity_poly.type
_entity_poly.pdbx_seq_one_letter_code
_entity_poly.pdbx_strand_id
1 'polypeptide(L)'
;MACMDARLDVYGMLTFTDDGFRQAIQDETGIKPAWAAEAFDDLETDVRQSVARIKASPFIPRKDSVRGFVFDVATGKLNEVA
;
A
#
# COMPACT_ATOMS: atom_id res chain seq x y z
N MET A 1 10.96 -3.55 18.14
CA MET A 1 9.64 -3.53 17.48
C MET A 1 9.85 -2.93 16.11
N ALA A 2 10.17 -3.77 15.13
CA ALA A 2 10.44 -3.33 13.75
C ALA A 2 9.10 -3.15 13.03
N CYS A 3 8.88 -1.98 12.42
CA CYS A 3 7.80 -1.82 11.45
C CYS A 3 8.31 -2.37 10.11
N MET A 4 7.89 -3.59 9.80
CA MET A 4 8.10 -4.20 8.50
C MET A 4 6.84 -3.95 7.70
N ASP A 5 6.94 -3.13 6.65
CA ASP A 5 5.85 -2.95 5.70
C ASP A 5 6.06 -3.94 4.55
N ALA A 6 5.15 -4.89 4.43
CA ALA A 6 5.19 -5.94 3.43
C ALA A 6 3.89 -5.87 2.63
N ARG A 7 3.98 -5.48 1.36
CA ARG A 7 2.84 -5.54 0.43
C ARG A 7 2.81 -6.89 -0.25
N LEU A 8 1.63 -7.52 -0.21
CA LEU A 8 1.34 -8.81 -0.82
C LEU A 8 0.71 -8.57 -2.20
N ASP A 9 1.18 -9.30 -3.23
CA ASP A 9 0.42 -9.47 -4.48
C ASP A 9 -0.84 -10.27 -4.16
N VAL A 10 -1.91 -9.56 -3.87
CA VAL A 10 -3.26 -10.07 -4.04
C VAL A 10 -3.78 -9.34 -5.26
N TYR A 11 -4.01 -10.09 -6.35
CA TYR A 11 -4.61 -9.69 -7.64
C TYR A 11 -5.83 -8.73 -7.59
N GLY A 12 -6.35 -8.40 -6.40
CA GLY A 12 -7.48 -7.50 -6.18
C GLY A 12 -7.17 -6.01 -6.31
N MET A 13 -6.04 -5.48 -5.79
CA MET A 13 -5.83 -4.01 -5.76
C MET A 13 -5.20 -3.43 -7.04
N LEU A 14 -4.67 -4.27 -7.93
CA LEU A 14 -4.14 -3.88 -9.25
C LEU A 14 -5.21 -3.85 -10.35
N THR A 15 -6.45 -4.27 -10.06
CA THR A 15 -7.49 -4.48 -11.08
C THR A 15 -8.58 -3.40 -11.11
N PHE A 16 -8.50 -2.39 -10.23
CA PHE A 16 -9.43 -1.26 -10.23
C PHE A 16 -8.75 0.04 -9.76
N THR A 17 -9.24 1.18 -10.25
CA THR A 17 -8.80 2.50 -9.79
C THR A 17 -9.59 2.92 -8.54
N ASP A 18 -8.97 3.73 -7.69
CA ASP A 18 -9.61 4.29 -6.48
C ASP A 18 -10.95 4.95 -6.81
N ASP A 19 -10.99 5.75 -7.88
CA ASP A 19 -12.20 6.43 -8.34
C ASP A 19 -13.28 5.46 -8.81
N GLY A 20 -12.93 4.41 -9.55
CA GLY A 20 -13.89 3.41 -10.02
C GLY A 20 -14.55 2.65 -8.88
N PHE A 21 -13.77 2.26 -7.87
CA PHE A 21 -14.29 1.57 -6.70
C PHE A 21 -15.20 2.46 -5.85
N ARG A 22 -14.82 3.72 -5.67
CA ARG A 22 -15.63 4.68 -4.90
C ARG A 22 -16.93 5.05 -5.62
N GLN A 23 -16.91 5.10 -6.94
CA GLN A 23 -18.11 5.29 -7.74
C GLN A 23 -19.06 4.10 -7.59
N ALA A 24 -18.56 2.87 -7.63
CA ALA A 24 -19.39 1.68 -7.41
C ALA A 24 -20.09 1.69 -6.03
N ILE A 25 -19.37 2.06 -4.95
CA ILE A 25 -19.97 2.21 -3.62
C ILE A 25 -21.04 3.29 -3.60
N GLN A 26 -20.79 4.41 -4.29
CA GLN A 26 -21.78 5.49 -4.38
C GLN A 26 -23.02 5.06 -5.16
N ASP A 27 -22.85 4.28 -6.23
CA ASP A 27 -23.97 3.81 -7.05
C ASP A 27 -24.86 2.81 -6.28
N GLU A 28 -24.27 1.98 -5.41
CA GLU A 28 -25.01 1.02 -4.58
C GLU A 28 -25.63 1.63 -3.32
N THR A 29 -24.92 2.53 -2.65
CA THR A 29 -25.31 3.05 -1.33
C THR A 29 -25.88 4.47 -1.35
N GLY A 30 -25.72 5.18 -2.48
CA GLY A 30 -26.01 6.60 -2.61
C GLY A 30 -24.99 7.53 -1.94
N ILE A 31 -23.96 6.99 -1.29
CA ILE A 31 -23.00 7.75 -0.47
C ILE A 31 -21.58 7.51 -0.98
N LYS A 32 -20.88 8.59 -1.34
CA LYS A 32 -19.44 8.51 -1.63
C LYS A 32 -18.66 8.34 -0.32
N PRO A 33 -17.85 7.29 -0.16
CA PRO A 33 -17.06 7.09 1.04
C PRO A 33 -16.05 8.25 1.22
N ALA A 34 -15.82 8.67 2.46
CA ALA A 34 -14.89 9.76 2.78
C ALA A 34 -13.41 9.31 2.77
N TRP A 35 -13.16 8.01 2.89
CA TRP A 35 -11.84 7.40 2.88
C TRP A 35 -11.40 7.05 1.44
N ALA A 36 -10.08 6.99 1.22
CA ALA A 36 -9.48 6.50 -0.02
C ALA A 36 -9.39 4.97 0.00
N ALA A 37 -9.54 4.33 -1.16
CA ALA A 37 -9.32 2.90 -1.31
C ALA A 37 -7.82 2.54 -1.33
N GLU A 38 -6.95 3.53 -1.57
CA GLU A 38 -5.49 3.37 -1.63
C GLU A 38 -5.05 2.30 -2.65
N ALA A 39 -5.72 2.28 -3.80
CA ALA A 39 -5.28 1.50 -4.96
C ALA A 39 -3.95 2.06 -5.50
N PHE A 40 -3.10 1.17 -6.00
CA PHE A 40 -1.76 1.50 -6.50
C PHE A 40 -1.51 0.79 -7.83
N ASP A 41 -0.80 1.46 -8.74
CA ASP A 41 -0.48 0.93 -10.07
C ASP A 41 0.90 0.26 -10.12
N ASP A 42 1.81 0.61 -9.20
CA ASP A 42 3.18 0.11 -9.13
C ASP A 42 3.60 -0.22 -7.68
N LEU A 43 3.91 -1.50 -7.45
CA LEU A 43 4.24 -2.05 -6.13
C LEU A 43 5.51 -1.42 -5.54
N GLU A 44 6.57 -1.27 -6.33
CA GLU A 44 7.85 -0.78 -5.81
C GLU A 44 7.76 0.69 -5.40
N THR A 45 7.10 1.51 -6.23
CA THR A 45 6.86 2.92 -5.97
C THR A 45 6.00 3.09 -4.72
N ASP A 46 4.95 2.29 -4.56
CA ASP A 46 4.05 2.36 -3.42
C ASP A 46 4.74 1.94 -2.11
N VAL A 47 5.60 0.91 -2.14
CA VAL A 47 6.46 0.53 -1.00
C VAL A 47 7.45 1.64 -0.64
N ARG A 48 8.12 2.24 -1.62
CA ARG A 48 9.01 3.39 -1.38
C ARG A 48 8.24 4.56 -0.77
N GLN A 49 7.03 4.84 -1.24
CA GLN A 49 6.18 5.90 -0.70
C GLN A 49 5.79 5.61 0.77
N SER A 50 5.39 4.39 1.10
CA SER A 50 5.08 4.00 2.49
C SER A 50 6.29 4.16 3.41
N VAL A 51 7.46 3.67 2.99
CA VAL A 51 8.70 3.82 3.77
C VAL A 51 9.02 5.30 3.99
N ALA A 52 8.81 6.15 2.99
CA ALA A 52 8.97 7.59 3.13
C ALA A 52 7.95 8.21 4.12
N ARG A 53 6.67 7.80 4.07
CA ARG A 53 5.63 8.24 5.03
C ARG A 53 6.01 7.86 6.47
N ILE A 54 6.48 6.64 6.68
CA ILE A 54 6.96 6.15 7.98
C ILE A 54 8.15 6.99 8.46
N LYS A 55 9.15 7.22 7.60
CA LYS A 55 10.35 8.02 7.95
C LYS A 55 10.01 9.50 8.21
N ALA A 56 9.02 10.07 7.52
CA ALA A 56 8.58 11.44 7.73
C ALA A 56 7.71 11.63 8.98
N SER A 57 6.99 10.60 9.43
CA SER A 57 6.05 10.71 10.55
C SER A 57 6.74 11.10 11.87
N PRO A 58 6.37 12.22 12.52
CA PRO A 58 6.96 12.61 13.81
C PRO A 58 6.50 11.69 14.96
N PHE A 59 5.46 10.90 14.75
CA PHE A 59 4.87 10.00 15.74
C PHE A 59 5.58 8.66 15.85
N ILE A 60 6.52 8.37 14.93
CA ILE A 60 7.31 7.14 14.94
C ILE A 60 8.66 7.46 15.58
N PRO A 61 8.93 7.04 16.83
CA PRO A 61 10.13 7.46 17.55
C PRO A 61 11.41 6.76 17.09
N ARG A 62 11.31 5.57 16.47
CA ARG A 62 12.44 4.73 16.05
C ARG A 62 12.30 4.37 14.58
N LYS A 63 13.25 4.81 13.76
CA LYS A 63 13.20 4.73 12.27
C LYS A 63 14.46 4.09 11.66
N ASP A 64 15.38 3.67 12.51
CA ASP A 64 16.71 3.14 12.21
C ASP A 64 16.68 1.77 11.50
N SER A 65 15.56 1.07 11.51
CA SER A 65 15.42 -0.27 10.89
C SER A 65 14.16 -0.39 10.03
N VAL A 66 13.70 0.71 9.42
CA VAL A 66 12.57 0.68 8.47
C VAL A 66 13.07 0.19 7.12
N ARG A 67 12.51 -0.93 6.64
CA ARG A 67 12.84 -1.59 5.37
C ARG A 67 11.56 -1.92 4.61
N GLY A 68 11.58 -1.78 3.29
CA GLY A 68 10.46 -2.10 2.41
C GLY A 68 10.73 -3.34 1.56
N PHE A 69 9.74 -4.23 1.46
CA PHE A 69 9.82 -5.44 0.63
C PHE A 69 8.59 -5.65 -0.24
N VAL A 70 8.81 -6.21 -1.42
CA VAL A 70 7.77 -6.76 -2.30
C VAL A 70 7.84 -8.27 -2.27
N PHE A 71 6.73 -8.92 -1.94
CA PHE A 71 6.62 -10.38 -2.01
C PHE A 71 6.18 -10.83 -3.41
N ASP A 72 7.01 -11.62 -4.06
CA ASP A 72 6.68 -12.28 -5.32
C ASP A 72 5.96 -13.60 -5.02
N VAL A 73 4.67 -13.66 -5.33
CA VAL A 73 3.82 -14.84 -5.09
C VAL A 73 4.13 -16.01 -6.02
N ALA A 74 4.69 -15.75 -7.21
CA ALA A 74 5.04 -16.80 -8.15
C ALA A 74 6.30 -17.55 -7.73
N THR A 75 7.26 -16.83 -7.14
CA THR A 75 8.55 -17.41 -6.73
C THR A 75 8.70 -17.61 -5.22
N GLY A 76 7.82 -17.02 -4.42
CA GLY A 76 7.87 -17.04 -2.95
C GLY A 76 9.00 -16.18 -2.35
N LYS A 77 9.61 -15.28 -3.14
CA LYS A 77 10.75 -14.46 -2.72
C LYS A 77 10.32 -13.10 -2.19
N LEU A 78 11.12 -12.56 -1.27
CA LEU A 78 11.01 -11.17 -0.82
C LEU A 78 12.11 -10.35 -1.50
N ASN A 79 11.71 -9.34 -2.27
CA ASN A 79 12.60 -8.40 -2.93
C ASN A 79 12.61 -7.11 -2.11
N GLU A 80 13.78 -6.69 -1.65
CA GLU A 80 13.95 -5.46 -0.89
C GLU A 80 14.03 -4.25 -1.83
N VAL A 81 13.35 -3.16 -1.48
CA VAL A 81 13.21 -1.96 -2.34
C VAL A 81 13.57 -0.63 -1.68
N ALA A 82 13.61 -0.54 -0.34
CA ALA A 82 13.87 0.71 0.40
C ALA A 82 14.34 0.53 1.85
#